data_AF-A0A5J6LJ67-F1
#
_entry.id   AF-A0A5J6LJ67-F1
#
_cell.length_a   1.000
_cell.length_b   1.000
_cell.length_c   1.000
_cell.angle_alpha   90.00
_cell.angle_beta   90.00
_cell.angle_gamma   90.00
#
_symmetry.space_group_name_H-M   'P 1'
#
loop_
_entity.id
_entity.type
_entity.pdbx_description
1 polymer ?
#
loop_
_entity_poly.entity_id
_entity_poly.type
_entity_poly.pdbx_seq_one_letter_code
_entity_poly.pdbx_strand_id
1 'polypeptide(L)'
;MGLTPEETYALKQEQGDQMLFIDVRDPVEVMFIGSTDVVDANIPFMQVDRYDWDEENNRFRMSVNPNFAAEVEALLEARGLDKTAQVITMCRSGSERGEPSARYLQEQGFSNAGFVINGFQGGSAKEGPQSGMRVVNGWQNSGLPWGSRMNAEKIYRSQR
;
A
#
# COMPACT_ATOMS: atom_id res chain seq x y z
N MET A 1 12.79 7.49 -4.19
CA MET A 1 12.02 6.37 -3.60
C MET A 1 10.57 6.77 -3.34
N GLY A 2 10.29 7.91 -2.71
CA GLY A 2 8.92 8.39 -2.54
C GLY A 2 8.39 9.15 -3.76
N LEU A 3 7.13 8.90 -4.14
CA LEU A 3 6.38 9.63 -5.17
C LEU A 3 5.08 10.16 -4.58
N THR A 4 4.57 11.31 -5.03
CA THR A 4 3.23 11.77 -4.67
C THR A 4 2.15 10.83 -5.21
N PRO A 5 0.91 10.87 -4.68
CA PRO A 5 -0.20 10.16 -5.28
C PRO A 5 -0.40 10.50 -6.76
N GLU A 6 -0.28 11.77 -7.13
CA GLU A 6 -0.44 12.27 -8.50
C GLU A 6 0.68 11.80 -9.42
N GLU A 7 1.94 11.86 -8.95
CA GLU A 7 3.10 11.31 -9.68
C GLU A 7 2.97 9.81 -9.90
N THR A 8 2.53 9.08 -8.86
CA THR A 8 2.29 7.63 -8.94
C THR A 8 1.18 7.31 -9.94
N TYR A 9 0.08 8.08 -9.91
CA TYR A 9 -1.01 7.91 -10.86
C TYR A 9 -0.55 8.17 -12.30
N ALA A 10 0.16 9.28 -12.55
CA ALA A 10 0.71 9.60 -13.86
C ALA A 10 1.66 8.49 -14.36
N LEU A 11 2.57 8.02 -13.49
CA LEU A 11 3.50 6.94 -13.81
C LEU A 11 2.77 5.64 -14.15
N LYS A 12 1.73 5.28 -13.39
CA LYS A 12 0.94 4.07 -13.66
C LYS A 12 0.15 4.18 -14.96
N GLN A 13 -0.36 5.37 -15.30
CA GLN A 13 -1.01 5.60 -16.59
C GLN A 13 -0.03 5.50 -17.77
N GLU A 14 1.22 5.93 -17.57
CA GLU A 14 2.27 5.88 -18.60
C GLU A 14 2.82 4.46 -18.80
N GLN A 15 3.20 3.79 -17.72
CA GLN A 15 3.88 2.48 -17.78
C GLN A 15 2.92 1.29 -17.83
N GLY A 16 1.67 1.46 -17.37
CA GLY A 16 0.67 0.39 -17.38
C GLY A 16 1.17 -0.89 -16.70
N ASP A 17 1.16 -1.99 -17.44
CA ASP A 17 1.57 -3.31 -16.95
C ASP A 17 3.09 -3.53 -16.92
N GLN A 18 3.91 -2.55 -17.33
CA GLN A 18 5.38 -2.59 -17.22
C GLN A 18 5.88 -2.22 -15.81
N MET A 19 4.97 -1.90 -14.90
CA MET A 19 5.25 -1.66 -13.49
C MET A 19 4.21 -2.35 -12.59
N LEU A 20 4.56 -2.50 -11.31
CA LEU A 20 3.61 -2.85 -10.26
C LEU A 20 3.30 -1.67 -9.37
N PHE A 21 2.01 -1.49 -9.09
CA PHE A 21 1.52 -0.61 -8.06
C PHE A 21 0.69 -1.41 -7.04
N ILE A 22 1.17 -1.52 -5.80
CA ILE A 22 0.68 -2.50 -4.83
C ILE A 22 0.15 -1.80 -3.58
N ASP A 23 -1.06 -2.15 -3.17
CA ASP A 23 -1.59 -1.77 -1.87
C ASP A 23 -1.04 -2.72 -0.78
N VAL A 24 -0.25 -2.20 0.14
CA VAL A 24 0.41 -2.99 1.20
C VAL A 24 -0.34 -2.98 2.53
N ARG A 25 -1.57 -2.45 2.55
CA ARG A 25 -2.42 -2.44 3.74
C ARG A 25 -2.95 -3.84 4.05
N ASP A 26 -3.31 -4.05 5.31
CA ASP A 26 -4.05 -5.24 5.72
C ASP A 26 -5.40 -5.32 4.96
N PRO A 27 -5.83 -6.48 4.45
CA PRO A 27 -7.08 -6.57 3.68
C PRO A 27 -8.32 -6.12 4.47
N VAL A 28 -8.33 -6.25 5.80
CA VAL A 28 -9.41 -5.74 6.66
C VAL A 28 -9.41 -4.21 6.67
N GLU A 29 -8.24 -3.58 6.62
CA GLU A 29 -8.14 -2.13 6.46
C GLU A 29 -8.73 -1.68 5.11
N VAL A 30 -8.41 -2.40 4.03
CA VAL A 30 -8.98 -2.14 2.69
C VAL A 30 -10.51 -2.32 2.69
N MET A 31 -11.03 -3.31 3.41
CA MET A 31 -12.47 -3.59 3.52
C MET A 31 -13.28 -2.40 4.07
N PHE A 32 -12.77 -1.73 5.11
CA PHE A 32 -13.51 -0.65 5.77
C PHE A 32 -13.21 0.73 5.19
N ILE A 33 -12.01 0.93 4.63
CA ILE A 33 -11.58 2.24 4.11
C ILE A 33 -11.89 2.39 2.62
N GLY A 34 -11.82 1.30 1.87
CA GLY A 34 -11.82 1.32 0.41
C GLY A 34 -10.40 1.31 -0.18
N SER A 35 -10.35 1.37 -1.51
CA SER A 35 -9.12 1.33 -2.30
C SER A 35 -9.27 2.09 -3.62
N THR A 36 -8.22 2.08 -4.42
CA THR A 36 -8.26 2.46 -5.83
C THR A 36 -8.09 1.24 -6.71
N ASP A 37 -8.85 1.14 -7.80
CA ASP A 37 -8.64 0.10 -8.82
C ASP A 37 -7.41 0.38 -9.69
N VAL A 38 -6.65 1.46 -9.42
CA VAL A 38 -5.36 1.70 -10.07
C VAL A 38 -4.27 0.78 -9.53
N VAL A 39 -4.37 0.30 -8.28
CA VAL A 39 -3.44 -0.73 -7.78
C VAL A 39 -3.66 -2.03 -8.54
N ASP A 40 -2.58 -2.74 -8.77
CA ASP A 40 -2.54 -4.04 -9.42
C ASP A 40 -3.02 -5.16 -8.49
N ALA A 41 -2.64 -5.09 -7.22
CA ALA A 41 -3.00 -6.05 -6.20
C ALA A 41 -2.92 -5.43 -4.80
N ASN A 42 -3.61 -6.06 -3.84
CA ASN A 42 -3.31 -5.92 -2.43
C ASN A 42 -2.43 -7.08 -1.98
N ILE A 43 -1.24 -6.75 -1.46
CA ILE A 43 -0.31 -7.72 -0.86
C ILE A 43 0.16 -7.09 0.46
N PRO A 44 -0.39 -7.49 1.61
CA PRO A 44 -0.11 -6.83 2.88
C PRO A 44 1.36 -7.01 3.26
N PHE A 45 2.06 -5.90 3.52
CA PHE A 45 3.41 -5.95 4.07
C PHE A 45 3.39 -6.38 5.54
N MET A 46 2.37 -5.92 6.27
CA MET A 46 2.12 -6.35 7.65
C MET A 46 0.64 -6.66 7.83
N GLN A 47 0.35 -7.62 8.69
CA GLN A 47 -1.00 -8.02 9.05
C GLN A 47 -1.24 -7.88 10.54
N VAL A 48 -2.50 -7.60 10.90
CA VAL A 48 -2.92 -7.48 12.30
C VAL A 48 -2.93 -8.86 12.95
N ASP A 49 -2.19 -9.01 14.06
CA ASP A 49 -2.39 -10.11 14.99
C ASP A 49 -3.48 -9.73 16.00
N ARG A 50 -4.64 -10.37 15.87
CA ARG A 50 -5.82 -10.08 16.71
C ARG A 50 -5.74 -10.72 18.10
N TYR A 51 -4.70 -11.51 18.37
CA TYR A 51 -4.48 -12.17 19.65
C TYR A 51 -3.39 -11.49 20.49
N ASP A 52 -2.62 -10.57 19.90
CA ASP A 52 -1.54 -9.85 20.58
C ASP A 52 -1.81 -8.34 20.62
N TRP A 53 -1.80 -7.78 21.83
CA TRP A 53 -2.07 -6.38 22.09
C TRP A 53 -0.79 -5.63 22.45
N ASP A 54 -0.53 -4.54 21.72
CA ASP A 54 0.57 -3.61 21.97
C ASP A 54 0.07 -2.48 22.89
N GLU A 55 0.34 -2.61 24.19
CA GLU A 55 -0.06 -1.63 25.21
C GLU A 55 0.60 -0.26 25.01
N GLU A 56 1.83 -0.21 24.51
CA GLU A 56 2.58 1.03 24.31
C GLU A 56 1.93 1.88 23.21
N ASN A 57 1.53 1.24 22.11
CA ASN A 57 0.92 1.92 20.96
C ASN A 57 -0.61 1.87 20.95
N ASN A 58 -1.23 1.25 21.97
CA ASN A 58 -2.66 1.09 22.14
C ASN A 58 -3.36 0.55 20.87
N ARG A 59 -2.80 -0.54 20.33
CA ARG A 59 -3.29 -1.20 19.11
C ARG A 59 -3.01 -2.70 19.15
N PHE A 60 -3.64 -3.46 18.27
CA PHE A 60 -3.19 -4.83 17.99
C PHE A 60 -1.78 -4.81 17.37
N ARG A 61 -0.96 -5.80 17.71
CA ARG A 61 0.37 -5.93 17.12
C ARG A 61 0.23 -6.19 15.61
N MET A 62 1.16 -5.63 14.85
CA MET A 62 1.30 -5.91 13.43
C MET A 62 2.53 -6.77 13.23
N SER A 63 2.40 -7.84 12.45
CA SER A 63 3.51 -8.73 12.09
C SER A 63 3.81 -8.63 10.61
N VAL A 64 5.09 -8.62 10.26
CA VAL A 64 5.53 -8.62 8.85
C VAL A 64 5.06 -9.92 8.18
N ASN A 65 4.50 -9.80 6.98
CA ASN A 65 4.19 -10.95 6.15
C ASN A 65 5.50 -11.56 5.63
N PRO A 66 5.88 -12.78 6.06
CA PRO A 66 7.16 -13.38 5.67
C PRO A 66 7.22 -13.69 4.16
N ASN A 67 6.06 -13.80 3.50
CA ASN A 67 5.97 -14.10 2.08
C ASN A 67 5.91 -12.84 1.21
N PHE A 68 5.92 -11.63 1.78
CA PHE A 68 5.66 -10.39 1.06
C PHE A 68 6.52 -10.23 -0.20
N ALA A 69 7.85 -10.40 -0.11
CA ALA A 69 8.73 -10.27 -1.27
C ALA A 69 8.49 -11.37 -2.32
N ALA A 70 8.25 -12.61 -1.88
CA ALA A 70 7.97 -13.73 -2.79
C ALA A 70 6.63 -13.54 -3.53
N GLU A 71 5.60 -13.02 -2.85
CA GLU A 71 4.30 -12.71 -3.46
C GLU A 71 4.40 -11.55 -4.47
N VAL A 72 5.22 -10.53 -4.18
CA VAL A 72 5.50 -9.44 -5.14
C VAL A 72 6.30 -9.94 -6.35
N GLU A 73 7.30 -10.79 -6.14
CA GLU A 73 8.07 -11.42 -7.22
C GLU A 73 7.19 -12.28 -8.13
N ALA A 74 6.33 -13.12 -7.54
CA ALA A 74 5.39 -13.93 -8.31
C ALA A 74 4.44 -13.08 -9.18
N LEU A 75 4.03 -11.90 -8.70
CA LEU A 75 3.20 -10.98 -9.49
C LEU A 75 3.97 -10.33 -10.64
N LEU A 76 5.28 -10.06 -10.47
CA LEU A 76 6.14 -9.61 -11.56
C LEU A 76 6.31 -10.70 -12.62
N GLU A 77 6.65 -11.91 -12.18
CA GLU A 77 6.86 -13.06 -13.07
C GLU A 77 5.60 -13.38 -13.89
N ALA A 78 4.41 -13.31 -13.27
CA ALA A 78 3.14 -13.49 -13.95
C ALA A 78 2.88 -12.47 -15.07
N ARG A 79 3.60 -11.33 -15.05
CA ARG A 79 3.56 -10.27 -16.07
C ARG A 79 4.78 -10.31 -17.00
N GLY A 80 5.66 -11.29 -16.86
CA GLY A 80 6.91 -11.38 -17.63
C GLY A 80 7.94 -10.31 -17.24
N LEU A 81 7.84 -9.79 -16.02
CA LEU A 81 8.78 -8.81 -15.46
C LEU A 81 9.74 -9.50 -14.46
N ASP A 82 10.85 -8.83 -14.18
CA ASP A 82 11.80 -9.23 -13.15
C ASP A 82 11.94 -8.16 -12.06
N LYS A 83 12.81 -8.42 -11.07
CA LYS A 83 13.07 -7.52 -9.94
C LYS A 83 13.66 -6.15 -10.33
N THR A 84 14.03 -5.94 -11.59
CA THR A 84 14.44 -4.62 -12.10
C THR A 84 13.27 -3.75 -12.51
N ALA A 85 12.05 -4.30 -12.61
CA ALA A 85 10.86 -3.51 -12.90
C ALA A 85 10.52 -2.52 -11.78
N GLN A 86 9.79 -1.46 -12.14
CA GLN A 86 9.32 -0.46 -11.19
C GLN A 86 8.24 -1.08 -10.28
N VAL A 87 8.45 -1.03 -8.96
CA VAL A 87 7.45 -1.47 -7.97
C VAL A 87 7.15 -0.30 -7.04
N ILE A 88 5.91 0.16 -6.98
CA ILE A 88 5.46 1.21 -6.07
C ILE A 88 4.52 0.61 -5.04
N THR A 89 4.77 0.89 -3.76
CA THR A 89 3.94 0.42 -2.65
C THR A 89 3.11 1.58 -2.06
N MET A 90 1.87 1.29 -1.68
CA MET A 90 0.99 2.27 -1.02
C MET A 90 0.46 1.70 0.29
N CYS A 91 0.68 2.42 1.39
CA CYS A 91 0.04 2.13 2.68
C CYS A 91 -1.04 3.17 3.01
N ARG A 92 -1.49 3.25 4.27
CA ARG A 92 -2.49 4.23 4.70
C ARG A 92 -2.02 5.68 4.62
N SER A 93 -0.81 5.96 5.10
CA SER A 93 -0.33 7.33 5.38
C SER A 93 1.09 7.61 4.92
N GLY A 94 1.70 6.71 4.15
CA GLY A 94 3.08 6.79 3.65
C GLY A 94 4.15 6.28 4.62
N SER A 95 4.06 6.64 5.91
CA SER A 95 5.17 6.48 6.87
C SER A 95 5.37 5.08 7.46
N GLU A 96 4.34 4.48 8.09
CA GLU A 96 4.55 3.28 8.93
C GLU A 96 4.77 1.99 8.13
N ARG A 97 4.28 1.94 6.89
CA ARG A 97 4.34 0.73 6.06
C ARG A 97 4.80 0.99 4.64
N GLY A 98 4.61 2.19 4.09
CA GLY A 98 4.93 2.51 2.69
C GLY A 98 6.44 2.52 2.45
N GLU A 99 7.15 3.45 3.10
CA GLU A 99 8.60 3.48 3.03
C GLU A 99 9.25 2.16 3.52
N PRO A 100 8.84 1.57 4.68
CA PRO A 100 9.38 0.29 5.13
C PRO A 100 9.18 -0.86 4.12
N SER A 101 8.02 -0.98 3.48
CA SER A 101 7.79 -2.05 2.48
C SER A 101 8.66 -1.87 1.24
N ALA A 102 8.83 -0.64 0.77
CA ALA A 102 9.69 -0.36 -0.38
C ALA A 102 11.16 -0.68 -0.06
N ARG A 103 11.64 -0.27 1.11
CA ARG A 103 13.01 -0.56 1.55
C ARG A 103 13.25 -2.05 1.72
N TYR A 104 12.30 -2.77 2.32
CA TYR A 104 12.37 -4.22 2.44
C TYR A 104 12.48 -4.89 1.05
N LEU A 105 11.70 -4.45 0.06
CA LEU A 105 11.83 -4.95 -1.32
C LEU A 105 13.22 -4.65 -1.91
N GLN A 106 13.76 -3.44 -1.71
CA GLN A 106 15.12 -3.14 -2.17
C GLN A 106 16.16 -4.08 -1.56
N GLU A 107 16.05 -4.39 -0.26
CA GLU A 107 16.91 -5.36 0.43
C GLU A 107 16.78 -6.79 -0.14
N GLN A 108 15.62 -7.13 -0.73
CA GLN A 108 15.36 -8.40 -1.42
C GLN A 108 15.71 -8.35 -2.93
N GLY A 109 16.35 -7.28 -3.40
CA GLY A 109 16.86 -7.16 -4.77
C GLY A 109 15.93 -6.44 -5.76
N PHE A 110 14.81 -5.88 -5.31
CA PHE A 110 13.92 -5.07 -6.16
C PHE A 110 14.48 -3.66 -6.31
N SER A 111 15.39 -3.48 -7.26
CA SER A 111 16.25 -2.29 -7.37
C SER A 111 15.49 -0.98 -7.52
N ASN A 112 14.33 -1.02 -8.18
CA ASN A 112 13.50 0.14 -8.45
C ASN A 112 12.30 0.27 -7.51
N ALA A 113 12.28 -0.41 -6.35
CA ALA A 113 11.15 -0.29 -5.43
C ALA A 113 11.02 1.12 -4.81
N GLY A 114 9.79 1.62 -4.74
CA GLY A 114 9.41 2.93 -4.23
C GLY A 114 8.08 2.90 -3.47
N PHE A 115 7.64 4.06 -2.98
CA PHE A 115 6.39 4.17 -2.22
C PHE A 115 5.63 5.47 -2.50
N VAL A 116 4.33 5.45 -2.23
CA VAL A 116 3.48 6.63 -2.28
C VAL A 116 3.63 7.43 -0.99
N ILE A 117 4.16 8.65 -1.08
CA ILE A 117 4.18 9.58 0.05
C ILE A 117 2.75 9.91 0.45
N ASN A 118 2.50 10.08 1.75
CA ASN A 118 1.16 10.25 2.32
C ASN A 118 0.20 9.05 2.11
N GLY A 119 0.54 8.04 1.30
CA GLY A 119 -0.26 6.83 1.11
C GLY A 119 -1.69 7.11 0.63
N PHE A 120 -2.62 6.22 0.99
CA PHE A 120 -4.01 6.27 0.54
C PHE A 120 -4.82 7.38 1.21
N GLN A 121 -4.91 7.41 2.54
CA GLN A 121 -5.74 8.38 3.27
C GLN A 121 -5.00 9.66 3.66
N GLY A 122 -3.67 9.65 3.67
CA GLY A 122 -2.90 10.82 4.11
C GLY A 122 -2.95 11.07 5.61
N GLY A 123 -2.46 12.23 6.02
CA GLY A 123 -2.41 12.69 7.41
C GLY A 123 -3.77 13.14 7.95
N SER A 124 -3.91 13.09 9.27
CA SER A 124 -5.08 13.63 9.97
C SER A 124 -4.99 15.15 10.12
N ALA A 125 -6.11 15.84 9.93
CA ALA A 125 -6.25 17.25 10.28
C ALA A 125 -5.97 17.45 11.77
N LYS A 126 -5.23 18.51 12.11
CA LYS A 126 -4.79 18.77 13.49
C LYS A 126 -5.80 19.59 14.29
N GLU A 127 -6.56 20.45 13.61
CA GLU A 127 -7.44 21.43 14.23
C GLU A 127 -8.77 21.55 13.48
N GLY A 128 -9.72 22.27 14.08
CA GLY A 128 -11.03 22.53 13.52
C GLY A 128 -12.00 21.34 13.62
N PRO A 129 -13.19 21.46 13.00
CA PRO A 129 -14.26 20.45 13.13
C PRO A 129 -13.91 19.06 12.60
N GLN A 130 -12.89 18.96 11.74
CA GLN A 130 -12.41 17.70 11.16
C GLN A 130 -11.15 17.19 11.87
N SER A 131 -10.76 17.75 13.02
CA SER A 131 -9.58 17.29 13.76
C SER A 131 -9.65 15.78 14.00
N GLY A 132 -8.55 15.08 13.72
CA GLY A 132 -8.44 13.62 13.75
C GLY A 132 -8.81 12.91 12.44
N MET A 133 -9.61 13.53 11.56
CA MET A 133 -10.01 12.96 10.27
C MET A 133 -8.89 13.06 9.22
N ARG A 134 -8.76 12.03 8.38
CA ARG A 134 -7.76 11.95 7.30
C ARG A 134 -8.26 12.61 6.01
N VAL A 135 -8.29 13.94 6.04
CA VAL A 135 -8.88 14.79 4.97
C VAL A 135 -7.89 15.80 4.40
N VAL A 136 -6.59 15.66 4.69
CA VAL A 136 -5.57 16.67 4.36
C VAL A 136 -4.86 16.39 3.04
N ASN A 137 -4.42 15.16 2.82
CA ASN A 137 -3.60 14.75 1.67
C ASN A 137 -3.76 13.25 1.40
N GLY A 138 -2.88 12.65 0.58
CA GLY A 138 -2.95 11.24 0.21
C GLY A 138 -3.94 10.99 -0.94
N TRP A 139 -3.84 9.82 -1.55
CA TRP A 139 -4.59 9.44 -2.76
C TRP A 139 -6.08 9.80 -2.71
N GLN A 140 -6.73 9.48 -1.59
CA GLN A 140 -8.16 9.70 -1.34
C GLN A 140 -8.56 11.18 -1.42
N ASN A 141 -7.64 12.08 -1.06
CA ASN A 141 -7.88 13.52 -0.98
C ASN A 141 -7.24 14.30 -2.15
N SER A 142 -6.60 13.60 -3.10
CA SER A 142 -5.90 14.17 -4.26
C SER A 142 -6.77 14.26 -5.53
N GLY A 143 -8.08 13.99 -5.43
CA GLY A 143 -8.98 13.96 -6.61
C GLY A 143 -8.75 12.77 -7.56
N LEU A 144 -7.99 11.77 -7.10
CA LEU A 144 -7.67 10.56 -7.86
C LEU A 144 -8.79 9.51 -7.74
N PRO A 145 -8.91 8.57 -8.71
CA PRO A 145 -9.95 7.56 -8.67
C PRO A 145 -9.79 6.65 -7.44
N TRP A 146 -10.85 6.51 -6.65
CA TRP A 146 -10.95 5.55 -5.55
C TRP A 146 -12.42 5.23 -5.26
N GLY A 147 -12.67 4.16 -4.51
CA GLY A 147 -14.00 3.79 -4.05
C GLY A 147 -13.98 3.04 -2.72
N SER A 148 -15.12 3.03 -2.04
CA SER A 148 -15.29 2.35 -0.75
C SER A 148 -15.50 0.84 -0.85
N ARG A 149 -15.59 0.31 -2.08
CA ARG A 149 -15.82 -1.13 -2.32
C ARG A 149 -14.50 -1.83 -2.60
N MET A 150 -14.32 -3.01 -2.03
CA MET A 150 -13.20 -3.88 -2.38
C MET A 150 -13.39 -4.49 -3.76
N ASN A 151 -12.28 -4.61 -4.49
CA ASN A 151 -12.20 -5.43 -5.69
C ASN A 151 -11.79 -6.86 -5.31
N ALA A 152 -12.70 -7.81 -5.55
CA ALA A 152 -12.51 -9.21 -5.20
C ALA A 152 -11.40 -9.91 -6.01
N GLU A 153 -10.98 -9.35 -7.14
CA GLU A 153 -9.89 -9.86 -7.98
C GLU A 153 -8.52 -9.42 -7.46
N LYS A 154 -8.47 -8.31 -6.70
CA LYS A 154 -7.23 -7.68 -6.24
C LYS A 154 -6.94 -7.90 -4.77
N ILE A 155 -7.97 -8.20 -3.97
CA ILE A 155 -7.85 -8.27 -2.51
C ILE A 155 -7.06 -9.51 -2.06
N TYR A 156 -6.17 -9.32 -1.09
CA TYR A 156 -5.43 -10.43 -0.48
C TYR A 156 -6.39 -11.38 0.26
N ARG A 157 -6.13 -12.68 0.13
CA ARG A 157 -6.80 -13.73 0.90
C ARG A 157 -5.73 -14.65 1.46
N SER A 158 -5.57 -14.66 2.78
CA SER A 158 -4.70 -15.67 3.41
C SER A 158 -5.27 -17.05 3.11
N GLN A 159 -4.42 -17.98 2.67
CA GLN A 159 -4.83 -19.39 2.64
C GLN A 159 -5.13 -19.81 4.09
N ARG A 160 -6.29 -20.44 4.28
CA ARG A 160 -6.69 -20.97 5.59
C ARG A 160 -5.96 -22.26 5.90
#